data_AF-A0A7S1EM79-F1
#
_entry.id   AF-A0A7S1EM79-F1
#
_cell.length_a   1.000
_cell.length_b   1.000
_cell.length_c   1.000
_cell.angle_alpha   90.00
_cell.angle_beta   90.00
_cell.angle_gamma   90.00
#
_symmetry.space_group_name_H-M   'P 1'
#
loop_
_entity.id
_entity.type
_entity.pdbx_description
1 polymer ?
#
loop_
_entity_poly.entity_id
_entity_poly.type
_entity_poly.pdbx_seq_one_letter_code
_entity_poly.pdbx_strand_id
1 'polypeptide(L)'
;GGKWQAQIRVDGKKKSLGTFFHEHDAAKAYDEALVAQGKSRVNFPSAQEKAEQDDADAQLRANEKTARERHERGEPSSSFAGVTYMKLNDKGGKWQAQIRVDGKKKSLGTFFHEHDAAKAYD
;
A
#
# COMPACT_ATOMS: atom_id res chain seq x y z
N GLY A 1 25.65 23.92 20.38
CA GLY A 1 24.41 23.87 19.58
C GLY A 1 24.58 22.81 18.52
N GLY A 2 23.82 21.72 18.59
CA GLY A 2 23.97 20.57 17.71
C GLY A 2 23.50 20.89 16.29
N LYS A 3 24.27 20.47 15.29
CA LYS A 3 23.89 20.56 13.87
C LYS A 3 23.31 19.21 13.45
N TRP A 4 22.17 19.22 12.78
CA TRP A 4 21.55 18.02 12.22
C TRP A 4 22.20 17.68 10.88
N GLN A 5 22.55 16.42 10.63
CA GLN A 5 23.16 15.99 9.37
C GLN A 5 22.21 15.11 8.58
N ALA A 6 21.93 15.48 7.33
CA ALA A 6 21.20 14.64 6.38
C ALA A 6 22.18 13.82 5.53
N GLN A 7 21.83 12.56 5.28
CA GLN A 7 22.65 11.63 4.51
C GLN A 7 21.81 10.52 3.91
N ILE A 8 22.20 10.05 2.73
CA ILE A 8 21.52 8.96 2.02
C ILE A 8 22.54 7.90 1.57
N ARG A 9 22.08 6.68 1.31
CA ARG A 9 22.89 5.65 0.65
C ARG A 9 22.53 5.56 -0.83
N VAL A 10 23.54 5.64 -1.68
CA VAL A 10 23.47 5.41 -3.14
C VAL A 10 24.50 4.34 -3.46
N ASP A 11 24.07 3.22 -4.05
CA ASP A 11 24.94 2.08 -4.39
C ASP A 11 25.82 1.62 -3.22
N GLY A 12 25.23 1.52 -2.03
CA GLY A 12 25.90 1.11 -0.80
C GLY A 12 26.80 2.18 -0.15
N LYS A 13 27.05 3.32 -0.82
CA LYS A 13 27.91 4.40 -0.31
C LYS A 13 27.09 5.51 0.34
N LYS A 14 27.53 5.96 1.52
CA LYS A 14 26.93 7.12 2.21
C LYS A 14 27.31 8.40 1.47
N LYS A 15 26.31 9.21 1.13
CA LYS A 15 26.46 10.58 0.61
C LYS A 15 25.85 11.55 1.60
N SER A 16 26.58 12.62 1.94
CA SER A 16 26.04 13.70 2.78
C SER A 16 25.16 14.62 1.93
N LEU A 17 24.02 15.02 2.50
CA LEU A 17 23.07 15.96 1.91
C LEU A 17 23.18 17.35 2.54
N GLY A 18 24.07 17.52 3.53
CA GLY A 18 24.30 18.77 4.23
C GLY A 18 24.17 18.65 5.74
N THR A 19 24.44 19.78 6.40
CA THR A 19 24.21 19.99 7.83
C THR A 19 23.31 21.21 8.03
N PHE A 20 22.30 21.05 8.87
CA PHE A 20 21.21 21.98 9.08
C PHE A 20 21.12 22.38 10.55
N PHE A 21 20.49 23.52 10.80
CA PHE A 21 20.25 23.98 12.17
C PHE A 21 19.01 23.31 12.78
N HIS A 22 17.98 23.07 11.98
CA HIS A 22 16.76 22.37 12.40
C HIS A 22 16.70 20.96 11.84
N GLU A 23 16.09 20.05 12.60
CA GLU A 23 15.82 18.67 12.19
C GLU A 23 14.92 18.61 10.96
N HIS A 24 13.88 19.45 10.93
CA HIS A 24 12.92 19.52 9.83
C HIS A 24 13.59 19.79 8.48
N ASP A 25 14.56 20.72 8.44
CA ASP A 25 15.29 21.05 7.21
C ASP A 25 16.16 19.87 6.74
N ALA A 26 16.79 19.15 7.68
CA ALA A 26 17.58 17.96 7.37
C ALA A 26 16.70 16.81 6.83
N ALA A 27 15.53 16.60 7.42
CA ALA A 27 14.59 15.58 6.98
C ALA A 27 13.97 15.92 5.61
N LYS A 28 13.68 17.19 5.33
CA LYS A 28 13.24 17.64 4.00
C LYS A 28 14.31 17.42 2.93
N ALA A 29 15.58 17.72 3.22
CA ALA A 29 16.69 17.44 2.30
C ALA A 29 16.85 15.93 2.02
N TYR A 30 16.57 15.08 3.01
CA TYR A 30 16.55 13.64 2.83
C TYR A 30 15.40 13.17 1.93
N ASP A 31 14.20 13.73 2.10
CA ASP A 31 13.03 13.42 1.27
C ASP A 31 13.24 13.82 -0.19
N GLU A 32 13.78 15.01 -0.44
CA GLU A 32 14.15 15.46 -1.79
C GLU A 32 15.14 14.49 -2.45
N ALA A 33 16.11 13.98 -1.68
CA ALA A 33 17.08 13.00 -2.18
C ALA A 33 16.45 11.62 -2.44
N LEU A 34 15.40 11.22 -1.71
CA LEU A 34 14.63 10.01 -1.98
C LEU A 34 13.81 10.15 -3.26
N VAL A 35 13.10 11.27 -3.42
CA VAL A 35 12.31 11.57 -4.62
C VAL A 35 13.21 11.61 -5.85
N ALA A 36 14.39 12.23 -5.76
CA ALA A 36 15.37 12.24 -6.83
C ALA A 36 15.89 10.83 -7.22
N GLN A 37 15.76 9.83 -6.33
CA GLN A 37 16.05 8.42 -6.61
C GLN A 37 14.82 7.64 -7.10
N GLY A 38 13.68 8.29 -7.32
CA GLY A 38 12.43 7.63 -7.67
C GLY A 38 11.80 6.85 -6.50
N LYS A 39 12.14 7.18 -5.25
CA LYS A 39 11.54 6.57 -4.07
C LYS A 39 10.39 7.45 -3.57
N SER A 40 9.22 6.84 -3.37
CA SER A 40 7.99 7.54 -2.95
C SER A 40 7.77 7.60 -1.44
N ARG A 41 8.50 6.79 -0.67
CA ARG A 41 8.33 6.74 0.79
C ARG A 41 9.22 7.77 1.48
N VAL A 42 8.67 8.97 1.64
CA VAL A 42 9.30 10.14 2.28
C VAL A 42 8.80 10.35 3.71
N ASN A 43 9.49 11.20 4.49
CA ASN A 43 9.10 11.58 5.85
C ASN A 43 7.92 12.56 5.86
N PHE A 44 7.87 13.47 4.88
CA PHE A 44 6.84 14.51 4.75
C PHE A 44 6.06 14.35 3.44
N PRO A 45 5.14 13.37 3.35
CA PRO A 45 4.22 13.29 2.22
C PRO A 45 3.35 14.56 2.17
N SER A 46 2.96 14.98 0.98
CA SER A 46 1.98 16.05 0.82
C SER A 46 0.64 15.67 1.48
N ALA A 47 -0.18 16.67 1.79
CA ALA A 47 -1.51 16.42 2.35
C ALA A 47 -2.37 15.54 1.44
N GLN A 48 -2.21 15.68 0.12
CA GLN A 48 -2.90 14.86 -0.88
C GLN A 48 -2.42 13.40 -0.82
N GLU A 49 -1.11 13.15 -0.87
CA GLU A 49 -0.57 11.79 -0.79
C GLU A 49 -0.93 11.10 0.52
N LYS A 50 -0.96 11.85 1.64
CA LYS A 50 -1.41 11.33 2.92
C LYS A 50 -2.90 10.95 2.88
N ALA A 51 -3.75 11.80 2.30
CA ALA A 51 -5.17 11.51 2.16
C ALA A 51 -5.40 10.27 1.29
N GLU A 52 -4.71 10.15 0.16
CA GLU A 52 -4.78 8.97 -0.72
C GLU A 52 -4.35 7.68 0.00
N GLN A 53 -3.30 7.74 0.81
CA GLN A 53 -2.86 6.59 1.61
C GLN A 53 -3.86 6.24 2.72
N ASP A 54 -4.42 7.23 3.39
CA ASP A 54 -5.44 7.04 4.43
C ASP A 54 -6.73 6.44 3.83
N ASP A 55 -7.15 6.89 2.65
CA ASP A 55 -8.29 6.35 1.90
C ASP A 55 -8.04 4.90 1.45
N ALA A 56 -6.85 4.62 0.93
CA ALA A 56 -6.47 3.26 0.56
C ALA A 56 -6.48 2.32 1.78
N ASP A 57 -5.92 2.76 2.92
CA ASP A 57 -5.93 1.99 4.16
C ASP A 57 -7.36 1.79 4.70
N ALA A 58 -8.22 2.81 4.59
CA ALA A 58 -9.63 2.71 4.96
C ALA A 58 -10.35 1.67 4.10
N GLN A 59 -10.08 1.64 2.80
CA GLN A 59 -10.66 0.64 1.89
C GLN A 59 -10.21 -0.79 2.23
N LEU A 60 -8.92 -1.00 2.57
CA LEU A 60 -8.41 -2.31 2.98
C LEU A 60 -9.10 -2.83 4.25
N ARG A 61 -9.32 -1.94 5.24
CA ARG A 61 -10.04 -2.26 6.48
C ARG A 61 -11.51 -2.55 6.21
N ALA A 62 -12.15 -1.77 5.35
CA ALA A 62 -13.54 -1.97 4.97
C ALA A 62 -13.74 -3.34 4.30
N ASN A 63 -12.84 -3.74 3.39
CA ASN A 63 -12.86 -5.05 2.75
C ASN A 63 -12.76 -6.19 3.79
N GLU A 64 -11.85 -6.07 4.76
CA GLU A 64 -11.70 -7.08 5.82
C GLU A 64 -12.97 -7.20 6.64
N LYS A 65 -13.57 -6.06 7.02
CA LYS A 65 -14.83 -6.04 7.76
C LYS A 65 -15.94 -6.76 6.98
N THR A 66 -16.11 -6.44 5.70
CA THR A 66 -17.12 -7.10 4.85
C THR A 66 -16.88 -8.60 4.75
N ALA A 67 -15.64 -9.04 4.52
CA ALA A 67 -15.31 -10.45 4.41
C ALA A 67 -15.54 -11.21 5.73
N ARG A 68 -15.19 -10.58 6.86
CA ARG A 68 -15.40 -11.16 8.19
C ARG A 68 -16.88 -11.30 8.53
N GLU A 69 -17.68 -10.26 8.31
CA GLU A 69 -19.13 -10.29 8.58
C GLU A 69 -19.84 -11.37 7.75
N ARG A 70 -19.43 -11.58 6.49
CA ARG A 70 -19.93 -12.68 5.64
C ARG A 70 -19.52 -14.04 6.20
N HIS A 71 -18.26 -14.21 6.56
CA HIS A 71 -17.78 -15.45 7.16
C HIS A 71 -18.52 -15.80 8.46
N GLU A 72 -18.81 -14.80 9.31
CA GLU A 72 -19.61 -14.97 10.53
C GLU A 72 -21.05 -15.42 10.25
N ARG A 73 -21.60 -15.12 9.06
CA ARG A 73 -22.88 -15.64 8.57
C ARG A 73 -22.78 -16.99 7.84
N GLY A 74 -21.59 -17.56 7.70
CA GLY A 74 -21.36 -18.77 6.91
C GLY A 74 -21.43 -18.54 5.40
N GLU A 75 -21.34 -17.30 4.95
CA GLU A 75 -21.37 -16.92 3.54
C GLU A 75 -19.95 -16.90 2.93
N PRO A 76 -19.81 -17.09 1.61
CA PRO A 76 -18.56 -16.81 0.91
C PRO A 76 -18.12 -15.35 1.14
N SER A 77 -16.81 -15.12 1.09
CA SER A 77 -16.24 -13.79 1.30
C SER A 77 -16.74 -12.73 0.31
N SER A 78 -17.19 -13.15 -0.88
CA SER A 78 -17.67 -12.30 -1.97
C SER A 78 -19.01 -12.82 -2.50
N SER A 79 -19.85 -11.92 -3.02
CA SER A 79 -21.06 -12.31 -3.76
C SER A 79 -20.80 -12.66 -5.23
N PHE A 80 -19.62 -12.36 -5.76
CA PHE A 80 -19.29 -12.55 -7.17
C PHE A 80 -18.54 -13.88 -7.38
N ALA A 81 -18.88 -14.58 -8.47
CA ALA A 81 -18.18 -15.80 -8.86
C ALA A 81 -16.69 -15.51 -9.11
N GLY A 82 -15.82 -16.41 -8.68
CA GLY A 82 -14.37 -16.27 -8.87
C GLY A 82 -13.70 -15.15 -8.06
N VAL A 83 -14.43 -14.38 -7.26
CA VAL A 83 -13.86 -13.32 -6.42
C VAL A 83 -13.70 -13.81 -4.98
N THR A 84 -12.56 -13.53 -4.35
CA THR A 84 -12.31 -13.89 -2.95
C THR A 84 -11.59 -12.77 -2.22
N TYR A 85 -11.85 -12.63 -0.91
CA TYR A 85 -11.07 -11.72 -0.08
C TYR A 85 -9.69 -12.32 0.22
N MET A 86 -8.65 -11.51 0.02
CA MET A 86 -7.26 -11.85 0.30
C MET A 86 -6.69 -10.86 1.32
N LYS A 87 -6.45 -11.32 2.55
CA LYS A 87 -5.75 -10.54 3.58
C LYS A 87 -4.30 -10.31 3.15
N LEU A 88 -3.84 -9.06 3.20
CA LEU A 88 -2.48 -8.68 2.80
C LEU A 88 -1.60 -8.39 4.02
N ASN A 89 -2.12 -7.65 4.99
CA ASN A 89 -1.40 -7.25 6.20
C ASN A 89 -2.39 -6.86 7.32
N ASP A 90 -1.89 -6.25 8.38
CA ASP A 90 -2.69 -5.79 9.53
C ASP A 90 -3.62 -4.62 9.21
N LYS A 91 -3.44 -3.96 8.05
CA LYS A 91 -4.36 -2.92 7.56
C LYS A 91 -5.53 -3.50 6.76
N GLY A 92 -5.56 -4.82 6.54
CA GLY A 92 -6.64 -5.51 5.84
C GLY A 92 -6.17 -6.12 4.51
N GLY A 93 -7.05 -6.09 3.51
CA GLY A 93 -6.87 -6.89 2.31
C GLY A 93 -7.60 -6.41 1.08
N LYS A 94 -7.38 -7.11 -0.02
CA LYS A 94 -7.91 -6.81 -1.36
C LYS A 94 -8.79 -7.95 -1.85
N TRP A 95 -9.53 -7.67 -2.92
CA TRP A 95 -10.32 -8.66 -3.64
C TRP A 95 -9.49 -9.30 -4.74
N GLN A 96 -9.40 -10.61 -4.76
CA GLN A 96 -8.68 -11.38 -5.78
C GLN A 96 -9.67 -12.04 -6.73
N ALA A 97 -9.48 -11.80 -8.03
CA ALA A 97 -10.16 -12.53 -9.09
C ALA A 97 -9.35 -13.78 -9.44
N GLN A 98 -10.00 -14.94 -9.53
CA GLN A 98 -9.34 -16.22 -9.82
C GLN A 98 -10.23 -17.16 -10.65
N ILE A 99 -9.59 -17.89 -11.56
CA ILE A 99 -10.21 -18.95 -12.37
C ILE A 99 -9.59 -20.30 -12.03
N ARG A 100 -10.23 -21.39 -12.49
CA ARG A 100 -9.66 -22.73 -12.49
C ARG A 100 -9.37 -23.17 -13.92
N VAL A 101 -8.12 -23.55 -14.16
CA VAL A 101 -7.65 -24.12 -15.43
C VAL A 101 -6.98 -25.45 -15.08
N ASP A 102 -7.44 -26.56 -15.67
CA ASP A 102 -6.94 -27.92 -15.39
C ASP A 102 -6.93 -28.27 -13.88
N GLY A 103 -7.97 -27.85 -13.16
CA GLY A 103 -8.08 -28.05 -11.71
C GLY A 103 -7.18 -27.15 -10.86
N LYS A 104 -6.32 -26.33 -11.46
CA LYS A 104 -5.41 -25.41 -10.77
C LYS A 104 -5.98 -24.00 -10.73
N LYS A 105 -5.84 -23.32 -9.59
CA LYS A 105 -6.23 -21.91 -9.44
C LYS A 105 -5.23 -21.01 -10.16
N LYS A 106 -5.73 -20.05 -10.95
CA LYS A 106 -4.93 -19.00 -11.58
C LYS A 106 -5.49 -17.64 -11.19
N SER A 107 -4.64 -16.79 -10.62
CA SER A 107 -4.98 -15.41 -10.26
C SER A 107 -5.07 -14.53 -11.49
N LEU A 108 -6.13 -13.73 -11.60
CA LEU A 108 -6.34 -12.72 -12.64
C LEU A 108 -5.98 -11.30 -12.17
N GLY A 109 -5.81 -11.12 -10.85
CA GLY A 109 -5.37 -9.86 -10.27
C GLY A 109 -5.90 -9.66 -8.86
N THR A 110 -5.44 -8.59 -8.22
CA THR A 110 -5.93 -8.13 -6.91
C THR A 110 -6.35 -6.67 -7.00
N PHE A 111 -7.51 -6.35 -6.44
CA PHE A 111 -8.20 -5.08 -6.64
C PHE A 111 -8.67 -4.51 -5.29
N PHE A 112 -8.74 -3.19 -5.19
CA PHE A 112 -9.26 -2.54 -3.99
C PHE A 112 -10.77 -2.74 -3.82
N HIS A 113 -11.52 -2.81 -4.92
CA HIS A 113 -12.97 -3.00 -4.91
C HIS A 113 -13.35 -4.38 -5.46
N GLU A 114 -14.36 -4.97 -4.84
CA GLU A 114 -14.90 -6.30 -5.20
C GLU A 114 -15.41 -6.31 -6.65
N HIS A 115 -16.08 -5.23 -7.06
CA HIS A 115 -16.60 -5.06 -8.41
C HIS A 115 -15.50 -4.99 -9.49
N ASP A 116 -14.33 -4.43 -9.17
CA ASP A 116 -13.20 -4.40 -10.11
C ASP A 116 -12.61 -5.80 -10.30
N ALA A 117 -12.58 -6.61 -9.23
CA ALA A 117 -12.20 -8.01 -9.33
C ALA A 117 -13.22 -8.82 -10.13
N ALA A 118 -14.52 -8.57 -9.94
CA ALA A 118 -15.58 -9.23 -10.70
C ALA A 118 -15.46 -8.95 -12.22
N LYS A 119 -15.25 -7.68 -12.61
CA LYS A 119 -14.99 -7.31 -14.01
C LYS A 119 -13.75 -7.97 -14.61
N ALA A 120 -12.75 -8.31 -13.79
CA ALA A 120 -11.55 -9.01 -14.26
C ALA A 120 -11.76 -10.52 -14.37
N TYR A 121 -12.83 -11.06 -13.78
CA TYR A 121 -13.20 -12.47 -13.86
C TYR A 121 -14.12 -12.76 -15.05
N ASP A 122 -15.07 -11.86 -15.33
CA ASP A 122 -15.99 -11.91 -16.48
C ASP A 122 -15.25 -11.94 -17.83
#